data_AF-A0A1J0R8Z6-F1
#
_entry.id   AF-A0A1J0R8Z6-F1
#
_cell.length_a   1.000
_cell.length_b   1.000
_cell.length_c   1.000
_cell.angle_alpha   90.00
_cell.angle_beta   90.00
_cell.angle_gamma   90.00
#
_symmetry.space_group_name_H-M   'P 1'
#
loop_
_entity.id
_entity.type
_entity.pdbx_description
1 polymer ?
#
loop_
_entity_poly.entity_id
_entity_poly.type
_entity_poly.pdbx_seq_one_letter_code
_entity_poly.pdbx_strand_id
1 'polypeptide(L)'
;MRQAAKDIIKKLLDQAQELKQQELDAIAAIGADNAAISANIQSALFSEAQEELNKANAAGAWGAVCTRASNTKANILTSVAVTAICLCQSTDGSNANCGHTLTTQWSPGGNNGNSEKIQKAWPLIKTACEKRKPPEHITSNTIRATIAQFKSRLGLSLNHKTTTKPLILGETDASNCDGTTTKQCVDYSTALASNGRGIAWLANLEQAADLVDNATGTAAHLKLLAAQQKQLVSQAVQAYTFARYAATVPAATMHQTALQDIEAKQEVA
;
A
#
# COMPACT_ATOMS: atom_id res chain seq x y z
N MET A 1 50.72 -22.27 0.45
CA MET A 1 49.96 -21.04 0.12
C MET A 1 48.85 -21.23 -0.92
N ARG A 2 49.05 -21.94 -2.04
CA ARG A 2 47.94 -22.22 -2.99
C ARG A 2 46.73 -22.92 -2.35
N GLN A 3 46.95 -23.90 -1.47
CA GLN A 3 45.87 -24.61 -0.78
C GLN A 3 45.06 -23.70 0.15
N ALA A 4 45.74 -22.90 1.00
CA ALA A 4 45.07 -21.94 1.88
C ALA A 4 44.22 -20.91 1.11
N ALA A 5 44.70 -20.40 -0.03
CA ALA A 5 43.92 -19.51 -0.87
C ALA A 5 42.69 -20.19 -1.51
N LYS A 6 42.83 -21.45 -1.92
CA LYS A 6 41.70 -22.26 -2.42
C LYS A 6 40.65 -22.46 -1.33
N ASP A 7 41.06 -22.71 -0.10
CA ASP A 7 40.14 -22.91 1.03
C ASP A 7 39.42 -21.60 1.41
N ILE A 8 40.12 -20.46 1.38
CA ILE A 8 39.52 -19.12 1.57
C ILE A 8 38.51 -18.82 0.46
N ILE A 9 38.89 -19.00 -0.80
CA ILE A 9 38.00 -18.76 -1.95
C ILE A 9 36.77 -19.67 -1.88
N LYS A 10 36.94 -20.94 -1.48
CA LYS A 10 35.83 -21.87 -1.30
C LYS A 10 34.87 -21.38 -0.20
N LYS A 11 35.39 -20.97 0.96
CA LYS A 11 34.56 -20.42 2.04
C LYS A 11 33.78 -19.18 1.59
N LEU A 12 34.42 -18.28 0.86
CA LEU A 12 33.77 -17.07 0.31
C LEU A 12 32.70 -17.43 -0.72
N LEU A 13 32.91 -18.48 -1.51
CA LEU A 13 31.92 -19.00 -2.46
C LEU A 13 30.69 -19.57 -1.73
N ASP A 14 30.91 -20.37 -0.68
CA ASP A 14 29.82 -20.95 0.13
C ASP A 14 28.97 -19.82 0.77
N GLN A 15 29.62 -18.79 1.33
CA GLN A 15 28.94 -17.61 1.87
C GLN A 15 28.18 -16.83 0.80
N ALA A 16 28.73 -16.69 -0.41
CA ALA A 16 28.07 -16.00 -1.51
C ALA A 16 26.84 -16.77 -2.02
N GLN A 17 26.85 -18.09 -1.97
CA GLN A 17 25.70 -18.93 -2.31
C GLN A 17 24.56 -18.76 -1.30
N GLU A 18 24.87 -18.72 -0.01
CA GLU A 18 23.89 -18.45 1.04
C GLU A 18 23.27 -17.06 0.89
N LEU A 19 24.09 -16.02 0.68
CA LEU A 19 23.58 -14.67 0.43
C LEU A 19 22.70 -14.60 -0.82
N LYS A 20 23.07 -15.30 -1.90
CA LYS A 20 22.25 -15.36 -3.10
C LYS A 20 20.86 -15.94 -2.82
N GLN A 21 20.77 -16.96 -1.97
CA GLN A 21 19.46 -17.50 -1.58
C GLN A 21 18.65 -16.47 -0.77
N GLN A 22 19.28 -15.78 0.18
CA GLN A 22 18.63 -14.72 0.95
C GLN A 22 18.14 -13.56 0.05
N GLU A 23 18.90 -13.19 -0.99
CA GLU A 23 18.49 -12.19 -1.98
C GLU A 23 17.24 -12.65 -2.76
N LEU A 24 17.22 -13.91 -3.20
CA LEU A 24 16.06 -14.48 -3.91
C LEU A 24 14.82 -14.54 -3.02
N ASP A 25 14.98 -14.93 -1.76
CA ASP A 25 13.89 -14.98 -0.79
C ASP A 25 13.33 -13.58 -0.50
N ALA A 26 14.21 -12.57 -0.37
CA ALA A 26 13.80 -11.18 -0.19
C ALA A 26 13.06 -10.63 -1.43
N ILE A 27 13.50 -10.98 -2.65
CA ILE A 27 12.79 -10.60 -3.89
C ILE A 27 11.40 -11.24 -3.93
N ALA A 28 11.29 -12.52 -3.59
CA ALA A 28 10.01 -13.22 -3.55
C ALA A 28 9.06 -12.60 -2.50
N ALA A 29 9.57 -12.27 -1.31
CA ALA A 29 8.82 -11.60 -0.26
C ALA A 29 8.29 -10.23 -0.71
N ILE A 30 9.12 -9.40 -1.35
CA ILE A 30 8.68 -8.11 -1.94
C ILE A 30 7.57 -8.32 -2.98
N GLY A 31 7.70 -9.35 -3.82
CA GLY A 31 6.68 -9.69 -4.81
C GLY A 31 5.34 -10.06 -4.16
N ALA A 32 5.38 -10.87 -3.09
CA ALA A 32 4.20 -11.26 -2.32
C ALA A 32 3.55 -10.07 -1.60
N ASP A 33 4.36 -9.21 -0.97
CA ASP A 33 3.88 -7.98 -0.32
C ASP A 33 3.19 -7.07 -1.35
N ASN A 34 3.79 -6.84 -2.53
CA ASN A 34 3.19 -6.02 -3.59
C ASN A 34 1.84 -6.57 -4.06
N ALA A 35 1.71 -7.88 -4.21
CA ALA A 35 0.44 -8.51 -4.56
C ALA A 35 -0.61 -8.31 -3.45
N ALA A 36 -0.22 -8.46 -2.18
CA ALA A 36 -1.09 -8.26 -1.04
C ALA A 36 -1.50 -6.78 -0.85
N ILE A 37 -0.59 -5.83 -1.10
CA ILE A 37 -0.87 -4.39 -1.11
C ILE A 37 -1.94 -4.08 -2.17
N SER A 38 -1.75 -4.56 -3.40
CA SER A 38 -2.72 -4.37 -4.49
C SER A 38 -4.09 -4.95 -4.11
N ALA A 39 -4.13 -6.18 -3.60
CA ALA A 39 -5.37 -6.84 -3.21
C ALA A 39 -6.12 -6.08 -2.10
N ASN A 40 -5.41 -5.54 -1.10
CA ASN A 40 -6.00 -4.74 -0.03
C ASN A 40 -6.53 -3.40 -0.55
N ILE A 41 -5.78 -2.69 -1.40
CA ILE A 41 -6.23 -1.43 -2.00
C ILE A 41 -7.48 -1.67 -2.87
N GLN A 42 -7.46 -2.69 -3.72
CA GLN A 42 -8.60 -3.09 -4.54
C GLN A 42 -9.81 -3.45 -3.66
N SER A 43 -9.59 -4.22 -2.59
CA SER A 43 -10.65 -4.58 -1.65
C SER A 43 -11.22 -3.39 -0.91
N ALA A 44 -10.41 -2.37 -0.60
CA ALA A 44 -10.90 -1.11 -0.05
C ALA A 44 -11.73 -0.32 -1.07
N LEU A 45 -11.30 -0.27 -2.33
CA LEU A 45 -12.02 0.45 -3.39
C LEU A 45 -13.33 -0.23 -3.74
N PHE A 46 -13.34 -1.55 -3.90
CA PHE A 46 -14.41 -2.29 -4.59
C PHE A 46 -15.09 -3.37 -3.75
N SER A 47 -14.73 -3.52 -2.46
CA SER A 47 -15.18 -4.59 -1.56
C SER A 47 -14.62 -5.98 -1.87
N GLU A 48 -13.78 -6.12 -2.89
CA GLU A 48 -13.13 -7.36 -3.32
C GLU A 48 -11.82 -7.03 -4.07
N ALA A 49 -10.90 -7.99 -4.14
CA ALA A 49 -9.62 -7.85 -4.84
C ALA A 49 -9.82 -7.93 -6.38
N GLN A 50 -10.42 -6.88 -6.95
CA GLN A 50 -10.71 -6.73 -8.37
C GLN A 50 -10.31 -5.33 -8.84
N GLU A 51 -10.19 -5.14 -10.15
CA GLU A 51 -9.76 -3.84 -10.72
C GLU A 51 -10.91 -2.84 -10.89
N GLU A 52 -12.17 -3.30 -10.81
CA GLU A 52 -13.35 -2.48 -11.01
C GLU A 52 -14.50 -2.88 -10.09
N LEU A 53 -15.46 -1.96 -9.91
CA LEU A 53 -16.65 -2.20 -9.10
C LEU A 53 -17.58 -3.22 -9.77
N ASN A 54 -17.79 -4.35 -9.12
CA ASN A 54 -18.78 -5.33 -9.57
C ASN A 54 -20.21 -4.83 -9.33
N LYS A 55 -20.92 -4.55 -10.44
CA LYS A 55 -22.29 -4.03 -10.42
C LYS A 55 -23.31 -4.94 -9.73
N ALA A 56 -23.10 -6.27 -9.75
CA ALA A 56 -23.99 -7.21 -9.10
C ALA A 56 -23.81 -7.16 -7.57
N ASN A 57 -22.55 -7.06 -7.14
CA ASN A 57 -22.19 -6.92 -5.73
C ASN A 57 -22.61 -5.58 -5.14
N ALA A 58 -22.67 -4.52 -5.94
CA ALA A 58 -23.14 -3.20 -5.51
C ALA A 58 -24.65 -2.99 -5.68
N ALA A 59 -25.40 -3.95 -6.26
CA ALA A 59 -26.80 -3.75 -6.63
C ALA A 59 -27.74 -3.58 -5.40
N GLY A 60 -28.53 -2.51 -5.40
CA GLY A 60 -29.61 -2.32 -4.43
C GLY A 60 -30.28 -0.95 -4.51
N ALA A 61 -31.34 -0.77 -3.72
CA ALA A 61 -31.92 0.55 -3.46
C ALA A 61 -30.94 1.46 -2.73
N TRP A 62 -31.00 2.77 -2.97
CA TRP A 62 -30.08 3.75 -2.35
C TRP A 62 -30.04 3.56 -0.84
N GLY A 63 -31.19 3.49 -0.16
CA GLY A 63 -31.24 3.31 1.29
C GLY A 63 -30.55 2.02 1.77
N ALA A 64 -30.64 0.93 1.02
CA ALA A 64 -30.00 -0.34 1.40
C ALA A 64 -28.46 -0.28 1.26
N VAL A 65 -27.97 0.39 0.22
CA VAL A 65 -26.53 0.44 -0.12
C VAL A 65 -25.81 1.59 0.60
N CYS A 66 -26.50 2.71 0.79
CA CYS A 66 -25.93 3.98 1.29
C CYS A 66 -26.19 4.25 2.77
N THR A 67 -26.99 3.43 3.46
CA THR A 67 -27.27 3.62 4.90
C THR A 67 -27.04 2.38 5.76
N ARG A 68 -26.77 1.19 5.18
CA ARG A 68 -26.73 -0.08 5.93
C ARG A 68 -25.56 -0.98 5.57
N ALA A 69 -25.18 -1.78 6.57
CA ALA A 69 -24.23 -2.89 6.49
C ALA A 69 -24.94 -4.13 5.91
N SER A 70 -24.97 -4.27 4.57
CA SER A 70 -25.13 -5.61 4.00
C SER A 70 -23.86 -6.42 4.28
N ASN A 71 -24.00 -7.69 4.64
CA ASN A 71 -22.86 -8.60 4.83
C ASN A 71 -22.50 -9.38 3.55
N THR A 72 -23.30 -9.26 2.49
CA THR A 72 -23.12 -10.03 1.25
C THR A 72 -22.93 -9.14 0.02
N LYS A 73 -23.03 -7.81 0.18
CA LYS A 73 -22.97 -6.84 -0.90
C LYS A 73 -22.03 -5.69 -0.56
N ALA A 74 -21.43 -5.12 -1.60
CA ALA A 74 -20.68 -3.88 -1.49
C ALA A 74 -21.59 -2.75 -1.00
N ASN A 75 -21.15 -2.04 0.03
CA ASN A 75 -21.88 -0.92 0.63
C ASN A 75 -20.89 0.13 1.19
N ILE A 76 -21.42 1.18 1.80
CA ILE A 76 -20.65 2.27 2.42
C ILE A 76 -19.57 1.81 3.42
N LEU A 77 -19.72 0.64 4.04
CA LEU A 77 -18.75 0.13 5.01
C LEU A 77 -17.64 -0.71 4.36
N THR A 78 -17.83 -1.17 3.12
CA THR A 78 -16.91 -2.12 2.46
C THR A 78 -16.27 -1.59 1.19
N SER A 79 -16.78 -0.50 0.59
CA SER A 79 -16.27 0.05 -0.66
C SER A 79 -16.24 1.57 -0.68
N VAL A 80 -15.07 2.12 -1.00
CA VAL A 80 -14.89 3.55 -1.29
C VAL A 80 -15.66 3.95 -2.54
N ALA A 81 -15.66 3.13 -3.59
CA ALA A 81 -16.39 3.41 -4.82
C ALA A 81 -17.90 3.57 -4.56
N VAL A 82 -18.49 2.65 -3.80
CA VAL A 82 -19.90 2.73 -3.40
C VAL A 82 -20.16 3.96 -2.53
N THR A 83 -19.27 4.25 -1.57
CA THR A 83 -19.37 5.47 -0.75
C THR A 83 -19.39 6.73 -1.61
N ALA A 84 -18.50 6.83 -2.61
CA ALA A 84 -18.48 7.95 -3.53
C ALA A 84 -19.77 8.03 -4.35
N ILE A 85 -20.28 6.92 -4.86
CA ILE A 85 -21.57 6.90 -5.58
C ILE A 85 -22.70 7.38 -4.67
N CYS A 86 -22.78 6.95 -3.41
CA CYS A 86 -23.78 7.43 -2.46
C CYS A 86 -23.74 8.94 -2.23
N LEU A 87 -22.54 9.53 -2.20
CA LEU A 87 -22.33 10.96 -2.03
C LEU A 87 -22.58 11.79 -3.29
N CYS A 88 -22.55 11.17 -4.48
CA CYS A 88 -22.57 11.88 -5.75
C CYS A 88 -23.85 11.64 -6.57
N GLN A 89 -24.53 10.51 -6.37
CA GLN A 89 -25.74 10.11 -7.07
C GLN A 89 -26.99 10.22 -6.16
N SER A 90 -27.89 11.17 -6.47
CA SER A 90 -29.05 11.47 -5.61
C SER A 90 -30.26 10.58 -5.94
N THR A 91 -31.24 10.60 -5.04
CA THR A 91 -32.58 10.02 -5.23
C THR A 91 -33.55 10.97 -5.91
N ASP A 92 -33.22 12.25 -6.08
CA ASP A 92 -34.12 13.27 -6.66
C ASP A 92 -33.83 13.54 -8.15
N GLY A 93 -32.78 12.92 -8.70
CA GLY A 93 -32.39 13.05 -10.10
C GLY A 93 -31.22 14.01 -10.30
N SER A 94 -31.24 14.76 -11.42
CA SER A 94 -30.09 15.55 -11.88
C SER A 94 -29.51 16.45 -10.80
N ASN A 95 -28.33 16.09 -10.30
CA ASN A 95 -27.55 16.91 -9.38
C ASN A 95 -26.12 17.06 -9.91
N ALA A 96 -25.59 18.27 -9.83
CA ALA A 96 -24.21 18.59 -10.20
C ALA A 96 -23.32 18.54 -8.95
N ASN A 97 -23.29 17.39 -8.28
CA ASN A 97 -22.43 17.15 -7.13
C ASN A 97 -21.18 16.36 -7.55
N CYS A 98 -20.09 16.51 -6.79
CA CYS A 98 -18.82 15.81 -7.05
C CYS A 98 -18.16 16.08 -8.42
N GLY A 99 -18.35 17.29 -8.97
CA GLY A 99 -17.61 17.74 -10.16
C GLY A 99 -18.02 17.12 -11.49
N HIS A 100 -19.21 16.52 -11.56
CA HIS A 100 -19.83 16.00 -12.78
C HIS A 100 -21.36 16.07 -12.68
N THR A 101 -22.06 15.97 -13.80
CA THR A 101 -23.53 15.96 -13.84
C THR A 101 -24.02 14.53 -14.05
N LEU A 102 -24.66 13.95 -13.03
CA LEU A 102 -25.41 12.71 -13.19
C LEU A 102 -26.85 13.07 -13.54
N THR A 103 -27.32 12.66 -14.71
CA THR A 103 -28.70 12.94 -15.18
C THR A 103 -29.69 11.85 -14.81
N THR A 104 -29.21 10.78 -14.18
CA THR A 104 -30.05 9.66 -13.76
C THR A 104 -30.44 9.79 -12.31
N GLN A 105 -31.61 9.27 -11.94
CA GLN A 105 -32.05 9.11 -10.55
C GLN A 105 -31.68 7.71 -10.05
N TRP A 106 -31.23 7.58 -8.79
CA TRP A 106 -31.09 6.29 -8.11
C TRP A 106 -32.26 6.10 -7.15
N SER A 107 -33.18 5.19 -7.49
CA SER A 107 -34.41 5.02 -6.72
C SER A 107 -34.13 4.70 -5.23
N PRO A 108 -34.85 5.35 -4.29
CA PRO A 108 -34.74 5.06 -2.86
C PRO A 108 -35.29 3.68 -2.48
N GLY A 109 -36.08 3.02 -3.35
CA GLY A 109 -36.66 1.69 -3.15
C GLY A 109 -36.70 0.81 -4.41
N GLY A 110 -36.97 -0.49 -4.23
CA GLY A 110 -37.13 -1.48 -5.31
C GLY A 110 -35.99 -2.51 -5.43
N ASN A 111 -36.30 -3.72 -5.89
CA ASN A 111 -35.40 -4.87 -5.72
C ASN A 111 -34.30 -5.03 -6.78
N ASN A 112 -34.47 -4.64 -8.06
CA ASN A 112 -33.54 -5.11 -9.10
C ASN A 112 -33.17 -4.12 -10.24
N GLY A 113 -33.52 -2.84 -10.18
CA GLY A 113 -33.30 -1.89 -11.30
C GLY A 113 -32.09 -0.96 -11.20
N ASN A 114 -31.34 -0.98 -10.10
CA ASN A 114 -30.38 0.08 -9.79
C ASN A 114 -28.91 -0.27 -10.08
N SER A 115 -28.59 -1.52 -10.40
CA SER A 115 -27.22 -1.94 -10.75
C SER A 115 -26.69 -1.19 -11.97
N GLU A 116 -27.55 -0.89 -12.95
CA GLU A 116 -27.22 -0.08 -14.12
C GLU A 116 -26.91 1.38 -13.76
N LYS A 117 -27.55 1.92 -12.72
CA LYS A 117 -27.32 3.30 -12.25
C LYS A 117 -25.94 3.42 -11.61
N ILE A 118 -25.60 2.47 -10.74
CA ILE A 118 -24.28 2.36 -10.12
C ILE A 118 -23.20 2.15 -11.20
N GLN A 119 -23.45 1.26 -12.17
CA GLN A 119 -22.55 1.01 -13.28
C GLN A 119 -22.30 2.26 -14.14
N LYS A 120 -23.29 3.14 -14.31
CA LYS A 120 -23.13 4.40 -15.05
C LYS A 120 -22.48 5.50 -14.21
N ALA A 121 -22.77 5.56 -12.91
CA ALA A 121 -22.25 6.60 -12.03
C ALA A 121 -20.74 6.45 -11.78
N TRP A 122 -20.26 5.23 -11.53
CA TRP A 122 -18.86 5.01 -11.15
C TRP A 122 -17.84 5.53 -12.16
N PRO A 123 -17.93 5.22 -13.48
CA PRO A 123 -16.99 5.75 -14.46
C PRO A 123 -16.94 7.29 -14.50
N LEU A 124 -18.09 7.95 -14.33
CA LEU A 124 -18.17 9.42 -14.34
C LEU A 124 -17.49 10.03 -13.10
N ILE A 125 -17.68 9.42 -11.93
CA ILE A 125 -17.00 9.79 -10.69
C ILE A 125 -15.49 9.56 -10.84
N LYS A 126 -15.08 8.39 -11.36
CA LYS A 126 -13.68 8.04 -11.61
C LYS A 126 -13.00 9.07 -12.53
N THR A 127 -13.61 9.40 -13.66
CA THR A 127 -13.10 10.43 -14.59
C THR A 127 -13.02 11.81 -13.93
N ALA A 128 -13.95 12.17 -13.05
CA ALA A 128 -13.85 13.42 -12.28
C ALA A 128 -12.68 13.39 -11.28
N CYS A 129 -12.44 12.25 -10.63
CA CYS A 129 -11.30 12.03 -9.72
C CYS A 129 -9.96 12.09 -10.44
N GLU A 130 -9.85 11.53 -11.65
CA GLU A 130 -8.61 11.49 -12.46
C GLU A 130 -8.11 12.88 -12.89
N LYS A 131 -8.96 13.93 -12.78
CA LYS A 131 -8.53 15.32 -12.94
C LYS A 131 -7.60 15.79 -11.81
N ARG A 132 -7.55 15.06 -10.69
CA ARG A 132 -6.64 15.34 -9.57
C ARG A 132 -5.32 14.61 -9.80
N LYS A 133 -4.21 15.29 -9.53
CA LYS A 133 -2.88 14.68 -9.64
C LYS A 133 -2.76 13.53 -8.63
N PRO A 134 -2.50 12.28 -9.06
CA PRO A 134 -2.25 11.18 -8.15
C PRO A 134 -0.92 11.38 -7.42
N PRO A 135 -0.72 10.75 -6.25
CA PRO A 135 0.60 10.68 -5.64
C PRO A 135 1.57 9.97 -6.59
N GLU A 136 2.82 10.41 -6.62
CA GLU A 136 3.87 9.79 -7.45
C GLU A 136 4.22 8.39 -6.95
N HIS A 137 4.14 8.18 -5.64
CA HIS A 137 4.38 6.90 -4.98
C HIS A 137 3.32 6.63 -3.92
N ILE A 138 2.85 5.38 -3.90
CA ILE A 138 2.03 4.88 -2.79
C ILE A 138 2.99 4.47 -1.68
N THR A 139 3.03 5.30 -0.64
CA THR A 139 3.74 5.04 0.61
C THR A 139 2.75 4.79 1.73
N SER A 140 3.20 4.14 2.80
CA SER A 140 2.43 3.98 4.03
C SER A 140 1.91 5.32 4.56
N ASN A 141 2.76 6.36 4.55
CA ASN A 141 2.38 7.72 4.92
C ASN A 141 1.28 8.30 4.03
N THR A 142 1.33 8.12 2.71
CA THR A 142 0.27 8.63 1.81
C THR A 142 -1.06 7.93 2.04
N ILE A 143 -1.05 6.64 2.38
CA ILE A 143 -2.28 5.89 2.69
C ILE A 143 -2.87 6.37 4.03
N ARG A 144 -2.06 6.43 5.09
CA ARG A 144 -2.51 6.91 6.41
C ARG A 144 -2.94 8.37 6.39
N ALA A 145 -2.28 9.22 5.60
CA ALA A 145 -2.72 10.60 5.36
C ALA A 145 -4.09 10.66 4.68
N THR A 146 -4.36 9.77 3.72
CA THR A 146 -5.69 9.68 3.06
C THR A 146 -6.77 9.27 4.07
N ILE A 147 -6.48 8.32 4.96
CA ILE A 147 -7.37 7.91 6.05
C ILE A 147 -7.64 9.09 7.00
N ALA A 148 -6.60 9.82 7.40
CA ALA A 148 -6.74 10.99 8.26
C ALA A 148 -7.55 12.11 7.59
N GLN A 149 -7.34 12.35 6.30
CA GLN A 149 -8.12 13.31 5.52
C GLN A 149 -9.59 12.92 5.46
N PHE A 150 -9.92 11.64 5.21
CA PHE A 150 -11.29 11.16 5.29
C PHE A 150 -11.90 11.44 6.67
N LYS A 151 -11.22 11.03 7.75
CA LYS A 151 -11.71 11.23 9.13
C LYS A 151 -11.94 12.71 9.45
N SER A 152 -11.07 13.59 8.95
CA SER A 152 -11.19 15.05 9.14
C SER A 152 -12.40 15.67 8.45
N ARG A 153 -13.00 15.00 7.46
CA ARG A 153 -14.21 15.46 6.76
C ARG A 153 -15.50 15.02 7.44
N LEU A 154 -15.45 14.07 8.37
CA LEU A 154 -16.62 13.65 9.13
C LEU A 154 -17.15 14.81 9.99
N GLY A 155 -18.46 14.98 10.03
CA GLY A 155 -19.12 16.03 10.81
C GLY A 155 -19.03 17.43 10.19
N LEU A 156 -18.48 17.57 8.97
CA LEU A 156 -18.45 18.83 8.25
C LEU A 156 -19.56 18.86 7.18
N SER A 157 -20.39 19.90 7.20
CA SER A 157 -21.31 20.19 6.09
C SER A 157 -20.56 20.72 4.85
N LEU A 158 -21.24 20.85 3.71
CA LEU A 158 -20.67 21.45 2.49
C LEU A 158 -20.15 22.87 2.69
N ASN A 159 -20.73 23.64 3.62
CA ASN A 159 -20.25 24.97 4.00
C ASN A 159 -19.16 24.94 5.09
N HIS A 160 -18.56 23.76 5.33
CA HIS A 160 -17.56 23.52 6.38
C HIS A 160 -18.00 23.89 7.80
N LYS A 161 -19.33 23.99 8.04
CA LYS A 161 -19.88 24.16 9.37
C LYS A 161 -19.96 22.80 10.06
N THR A 162 -19.52 22.73 11.30
CA THR A 162 -19.68 21.57 12.18
C THR A 162 -21.16 21.23 12.31
N THR A 163 -21.52 19.99 12.00
CA THR A 163 -22.87 19.48 12.18
C THR A 163 -23.05 18.91 13.59
N THR A 164 -24.28 18.75 14.03
CA THR A 164 -24.60 18.06 15.30
C THR A 164 -24.35 16.55 15.24
N LYS A 165 -24.00 16.01 14.07
CA LYS A 165 -23.76 14.58 13.82
C LYS A 165 -22.31 14.36 13.33
N PRO A 166 -21.35 14.15 14.24
CA PRO A 166 -19.92 14.19 13.92
C PRO A 166 -19.43 13.02 13.05
N LEU A 167 -20.26 11.99 12.84
CA LEU A 167 -19.90 10.76 12.12
C LEU A 167 -20.58 10.67 10.74
N ILE A 168 -21.16 11.78 10.26
CA ILE A 168 -21.72 11.88 8.91
C ILE A 168 -20.69 12.46 7.95
N LEU A 169 -20.62 11.91 6.74
CA LEU A 169 -19.89 12.47 5.61
C LEU A 169 -20.88 12.97 4.55
N GLY A 170 -20.72 14.18 4.03
CA GLY A 170 -21.50 14.70 2.89
C GLY A 170 -22.47 15.82 3.24
N GLU A 171 -23.42 16.06 2.35
CA GLU A 171 -24.41 17.14 2.49
C GLU A 171 -25.57 16.71 3.39
N THR A 172 -25.85 17.51 4.42
CA THR A 172 -26.99 17.30 5.31
C THR A 172 -27.43 18.61 5.96
N ASP A 173 -28.74 18.76 6.14
CA ASP A 173 -29.41 19.87 6.83
C ASP A 173 -29.66 19.59 8.34
N ALA A 174 -28.88 18.67 8.93
CA ALA A 174 -28.98 18.14 10.30
C ALA A 174 -29.93 16.94 10.51
N SER A 175 -30.45 16.35 9.44
CA SER A 175 -31.36 15.20 9.48
C SER A 175 -30.68 13.85 9.16
N ASN A 176 -31.45 12.83 8.80
CA ASN A 176 -30.96 11.51 8.40
C ASN A 176 -30.50 11.54 6.93
N CYS A 177 -29.53 10.70 6.56
CA CYS A 177 -29.16 10.54 5.16
C CYS A 177 -30.25 9.75 4.42
N ASP A 178 -31.02 10.42 3.57
CA ASP A 178 -32.11 9.82 2.78
C ASP A 178 -31.85 9.84 1.26
N GLY A 179 -30.75 10.48 0.82
CA GLY A 179 -30.30 10.51 -0.56
C GLY A 179 -30.90 11.64 -1.41
N THR A 180 -31.80 12.44 -0.84
CA THR A 180 -32.30 13.67 -1.47
C THR A 180 -31.17 14.68 -1.66
N THR A 181 -31.36 15.65 -2.56
CA THR A 181 -30.31 16.62 -2.93
C THR A 181 -29.68 17.33 -1.72
N THR A 182 -30.46 17.66 -0.68
CA THR A 182 -29.97 18.36 0.53
C THR A 182 -29.52 17.42 1.66
N LYS A 183 -29.64 16.10 1.47
CA LYS A 183 -29.33 15.06 2.47
C LYS A 183 -28.54 13.91 1.86
N GLN A 184 -27.71 14.25 0.88
CA GLN A 184 -26.83 13.35 0.18
C GLN A 184 -25.57 13.10 1.03
N CYS A 185 -25.72 12.22 2.01
CA CYS A 185 -24.69 11.91 2.98
C CYS A 185 -24.60 10.41 3.28
N VAL A 186 -23.56 10.05 4.04
CA VAL A 186 -23.34 8.71 4.59
C VAL A 186 -23.17 8.83 6.09
N ASP A 187 -23.92 8.02 6.85
CA ASP A 187 -23.88 7.99 8.31
C ASP A 187 -23.08 6.80 8.83
N TYR A 188 -21.92 7.06 9.43
CA TYR A 188 -21.06 6.04 10.02
C TYR A 188 -21.27 5.84 11.52
N SER A 189 -22.30 6.45 12.12
CA SER A 189 -22.49 6.46 13.58
C SER A 189 -22.57 5.06 14.19
N THR A 190 -23.25 4.12 13.51
CA THR A 190 -23.39 2.74 13.99
C THR A 190 -22.10 1.93 13.82
N ALA A 191 -21.37 2.14 12.73
CA ALA A 191 -20.13 1.45 12.43
C ALA A 191 -18.98 1.90 13.34
N LEU A 192 -18.96 3.18 13.74
CA LEU A 192 -17.92 3.81 14.56
C LEU A 192 -18.31 3.98 16.04
N ALA A 193 -19.48 3.48 16.46
CA ALA A 193 -19.82 3.38 17.88
C ALA A 193 -18.86 2.43 18.62
N SER A 194 -18.81 2.50 19.95
CA SER A 194 -17.89 1.69 20.76
C SER A 194 -17.98 0.16 20.55
N ASN A 195 -19.16 -0.33 20.15
CA ASN A 195 -19.40 -1.74 19.80
C ASN A 195 -19.62 -1.97 18.29
N GLY A 196 -19.30 -0.97 17.48
CA GLY A 196 -19.44 -1.02 16.03
C GLY A 196 -18.42 -1.96 15.39
N ARG A 197 -18.75 -2.48 14.22
CA ARG A 197 -17.86 -3.38 13.46
C ARG A 197 -16.73 -2.66 12.72
N GLY A 198 -16.67 -1.33 12.81
CA GLY A 198 -15.76 -0.50 12.04
C GLY A 198 -16.14 -0.43 10.56
N ILE A 199 -15.22 0.12 9.77
CA ILE A 199 -15.35 0.31 8.32
C ILE A 199 -14.29 -0.58 7.66
N ALA A 200 -14.72 -1.61 6.93
CA ALA A 200 -13.84 -2.62 6.37
C ALA A 200 -12.87 -2.03 5.33
N TRP A 201 -13.30 -1.07 4.51
CA TRP A 201 -12.40 -0.44 3.55
C TRP A 201 -11.30 0.40 4.24
N LEU A 202 -11.55 0.96 5.43
CA LEU A 202 -10.49 1.61 6.21
C LEU A 202 -9.48 0.60 6.75
N ALA A 203 -9.95 -0.54 7.26
CA ALA A 203 -9.08 -1.61 7.74
C ALA A 203 -8.16 -2.15 6.64
N ASN A 204 -8.71 -2.35 5.43
CA ASN A 204 -7.92 -2.76 4.27
C ASN A 204 -6.85 -1.72 3.89
N LEU A 205 -7.15 -0.41 3.99
CA LEU A 205 -6.15 0.63 3.73
C LEU A 205 -5.05 0.64 4.80
N GLU A 206 -5.37 0.47 6.09
CA GLU A 206 -4.35 0.34 7.13
C GLU A 206 -3.46 -0.90 6.91
N GLN A 207 -4.07 -2.04 6.58
CA GLN A 207 -3.32 -3.26 6.26
C GLN A 207 -2.40 -3.07 5.05
N ALA A 208 -2.85 -2.36 4.02
CA ALA A 208 -2.01 -2.00 2.88
C ALA A 208 -0.84 -1.09 3.30
N ALA A 209 -1.06 -0.14 4.21
CA ALA A 209 -0.01 0.72 4.73
C ALA A 209 1.07 -0.07 5.49
N ASP A 210 0.66 -1.02 6.34
CA ASP A 210 1.57 -1.91 7.07
C ASP A 210 2.40 -2.79 6.12
N LEU A 211 1.78 -3.32 5.07
CA LEU A 211 2.48 -4.10 4.04
C LEU A 211 3.47 -3.25 3.23
N VAL A 212 3.15 -1.98 2.96
CA VAL A 212 4.11 -1.06 2.32
C VAL A 212 5.33 -0.82 3.21
N ASP A 213 5.13 -0.68 4.52
CA ASP A 213 6.24 -0.56 5.48
C ASP A 213 7.09 -1.84 5.50
N ASN A 214 6.47 -3.02 5.48
CA ASN A 214 7.17 -4.31 5.38
C ASN A 214 7.99 -4.45 4.08
N ALA A 215 7.37 -4.17 2.94
CA ALA A 215 8.02 -4.22 1.63
C ALA A 215 9.22 -3.25 1.57
N THR A 216 9.08 -2.06 2.17
CA THR A 216 10.15 -1.06 2.25
C THR A 216 11.31 -1.58 3.10
N GLY A 217 11.03 -2.20 4.25
CA GLY A 217 12.03 -2.84 5.10
C GLY A 217 12.77 -3.97 4.38
N THR A 218 12.03 -4.85 3.69
CA THR A 218 12.59 -5.96 2.91
C THR A 218 13.44 -5.45 1.75
N ALA A 219 13.03 -4.38 1.06
CA ALA A 219 13.82 -3.75 0.00
C ALA A 219 15.12 -3.12 0.53
N ALA A 220 15.10 -2.54 1.73
CA ALA A 220 16.30 -2.03 2.38
C ALA A 220 17.26 -3.19 2.75
N HIS A 221 16.72 -4.30 3.26
CA HIS A 221 17.50 -5.50 3.56
C HIS A 221 18.13 -6.09 2.29
N LEU A 222 17.39 -6.19 1.19
CA LEU A 222 17.91 -6.66 -0.10
C LEU A 222 19.09 -5.80 -0.59
N LYS A 223 19.04 -4.47 -0.43
CA LYS A 223 20.17 -3.59 -0.77
C LYS A 223 21.41 -3.88 0.08
N LEU A 224 21.23 -4.24 1.36
CA LEU A 224 22.34 -4.64 2.23
C LEU A 224 22.95 -5.96 1.77
N LEU A 225 22.13 -6.97 1.46
CA LEU A 225 22.60 -8.26 0.93
C LEU A 225 23.43 -8.08 -0.35
N ALA A 226 22.93 -7.26 -1.29
CA ALA A 226 23.64 -6.95 -2.52
C ALA A 226 25.00 -6.25 -2.29
N ALA A 227 25.10 -5.41 -1.25
CA ALA A 227 26.37 -4.81 -0.85
C ALA A 227 27.34 -5.84 -0.26
N GLN A 228 26.85 -6.75 0.58
CA GLN A 228 27.65 -7.85 1.15
C GLN A 228 28.15 -8.81 0.05
N GLN A 229 27.31 -9.13 -0.94
CA GLN A 229 27.72 -9.95 -2.08
C GLN A 229 28.88 -9.32 -2.84
N LYS A 230 28.82 -8.01 -3.13
CA LYS A 230 29.94 -7.26 -3.74
C LYS A 230 31.21 -7.32 -2.89
N GLN A 231 31.07 -7.25 -1.57
CA GLN A 231 32.21 -7.34 -0.66
C GLN A 231 32.85 -8.73 -0.71
N LEU A 232 32.08 -9.82 -0.76
CA LEU A 232 32.60 -11.18 -0.90
C LEU A 232 33.35 -11.36 -2.23
N VAL A 233 32.84 -10.79 -3.32
CA VAL A 233 33.55 -10.79 -4.62
C VAL A 233 34.90 -10.08 -4.50
N SER A 234 34.95 -8.91 -3.86
CA SER A 234 36.21 -8.20 -3.64
C SER A 234 37.20 -9.02 -2.81
N GLN A 235 36.74 -9.66 -1.74
CA GLN A 235 37.58 -10.54 -0.90
C GLN A 235 38.12 -11.74 -1.69
N ALA A 236 37.30 -12.35 -2.55
CA ALA A 236 37.72 -13.49 -3.38
C ALA A 236 38.80 -13.06 -4.39
N VAL A 237 38.64 -11.89 -5.01
CA VAL A 237 39.64 -11.31 -5.92
C VAL A 237 40.95 -10.99 -5.19
N GLN A 238 40.88 -10.44 -3.98
CA GLN A 238 42.07 -10.17 -3.16
C GLN A 238 42.79 -11.47 -2.76
N ALA A 239 42.05 -12.49 -2.29
CA ALA A 239 42.62 -13.79 -1.95
C ALA A 239 43.32 -14.45 -3.15
N TYR A 240 42.69 -14.39 -4.33
CA TYR A 240 43.29 -14.86 -5.58
C TYR A 240 44.55 -14.08 -5.97
N THR A 241 44.51 -12.75 -5.88
CA THR A 241 45.64 -11.87 -6.23
C THR A 241 46.83 -12.09 -5.30
N PHE A 242 46.59 -12.17 -4.00
CA PHE A 242 47.62 -12.50 -3.01
C PHE A 242 48.23 -13.87 -3.27
N ALA A 243 47.40 -14.89 -3.53
CA ALA A 243 47.87 -16.23 -3.85
C ALA A 243 48.73 -16.27 -5.13
N ARG A 244 48.39 -15.47 -6.14
CA ARG A 244 49.20 -15.31 -7.35
C ARG A 244 50.55 -14.67 -7.05
N TYR A 245 50.57 -13.55 -6.33
CA TYR A 245 51.82 -12.86 -5.97
C TYR A 245 52.73 -13.76 -5.14
N ALA A 246 52.18 -14.41 -4.12
CA ALA A 246 52.86 -15.39 -3.28
C ALA A 246 53.46 -16.58 -4.06
N ALA A 247 52.91 -16.94 -5.23
CA ALA A 247 53.44 -17.99 -6.08
C ALA A 247 54.60 -17.52 -6.99
N THR A 248 54.81 -16.21 -7.13
CA THR A 248 55.86 -15.61 -7.98
C THR A 248 57.10 -15.14 -7.21
N VAL A 249 57.06 -15.13 -5.87
CA VAL A 249 58.19 -14.71 -5.02
C VAL A 249 58.99 -15.95 -4.56
N PRO A 250 60.33 -15.98 -4.69
CA PRO A 250 61.16 -17.07 -4.19
C PRO A 250 61.00 -17.28 -2.68
N ALA A 251 61.03 -18.53 -2.20
CA ALA A 251 60.84 -18.87 -0.78
C ALA A 251 61.84 -18.18 0.17
N ALA A 252 63.01 -17.75 -0.33
CA ALA A 252 64.06 -17.09 0.45
C ALA A 252 63.66 -15.69 0.97
N THR A 253 62.75 -14.97 0.30
CA THR A 253 62.34 -13.62 0.72
C THR A 253 61.14 -13.59 1.66
N MET A 254 60.45 -14.72 1.90
CA MET A 254 59.26 -14.73 2.77
C MET A 254 59.59 -14.83 4.27
N HIS A 255 60.81 -15.25 4.63
CA HIS A 255 61.19 -15.47 6.03
C HIS A 255 61.90 -14.28 6.69
N GLN A 256 62.27 -13.24 5.94
CA GLN A 256 63.09 -12.14 6.46
C GLN A 256 62.37 -10.79 6.57
N THR A 257 61.36 -10.50 5.74
CA THR A 257 60.76 -9.14 5.73
C THR A 257 59.64 -8.93 6.76
N ALA A 258 59.01 -9.98 7.30
CA ALA A 258 57.86 -9.80 8.20
C ALA A 258 58.24 -9.46 9.65
N LEU A 259 59.44 -9.84 10.13
CA LEU A 259 59.93 -9.44 11.46
C LEU A 259 60.77 -8.16 11.44
N GLN A 260 61.58 -7.95 10.40
CA GLN A 260 62.51 -6.80 10.37
C GLN A 260 61.82 -5.45 10.13
N ASP A 261 60.70 -5.40 9.40
CA ASP A 261 59.95 -4.15 9.18
C ASP A 261 59.08 -3.72 10.37
N ILE A 262 58.80 -4.63 11.32
CA ILE A 262 58.08 -4.32 12.56
C ILE A 262 59.06 -3.82 13.62
N GLU A 263 60.23 -4.45 13.74
CA GLU A 263 61.29 -4.03 14.67
C GLU A 263 61.91 -2.68 14.26
N ALA A 264 62.17 -2.45 12.97
CA ALA A 264 62.76 -1.18 12.49
C ALA A 264 61.83 0.04 12.63
N LYS A 265 60.51 -0.16 12.77
CA LYS A 265 59.54 0.93 13.00
C LYS A 265 59.27 1.22 14.48
N GLN A 266 59.72 0.34 15.39
CA GLN A 266 59.60 0.56 16.84
C GLN A 266 60.85 1.20 17.46
N GLU A 267 62.00 1.19 16.78
CA GLU A 267 63.23 1.85 17.27
C GLU A 267 63.38 3.33 16.88
N VAL A 268 62.43 3.91 16.13
CA VAL A 268 62.47 5.33 15.70
C VAL A 268 61.29 6.15 16.25
N ALA A 269 60.68 5.70 17.35
CA ALA A 269 59.64 6.44 18.09
C ALA A 269 60.13 6.85 19.48
#